data_AF-A0AAF1K771-F1
#
_entry.id   AF-A0AAF1K771-F1
#
_cell.length_a   1.000
_cell.length_b   1.000
_cell.length_c   1.000
_cell.angle_alpha   90.00
_cell.angle_beta   90.00
_cell.angle_gamma   90.00
#
_symmetry.space_group_name_H-M   'P 1'
#
loop_
_entity.id
_entity.type
_entity.pdbx_description
1 polymer ?
#
loop_
_entity_poly.entity_id
_entity_poly.type
_entity_poly.pdbx_seq_one_letter_code
_entity_poly.pdbx_strand_id
1 'polypeptide(L)' 'MIAITDASLFAAFVLPSHQGKGLGTRLVLEAESELFRHHSEIWLETDKDSRAADFYKRLGWSNERQAKGSEIRLTKTRPG' A
#
# COMPACT_ATOMS: atom_id res chain seq x y z
N MET A 1 7.18 -4.60 -4.53
CA MET A 1 8.38 -3.75 -4.59
C MET A 1 8.20 -2.66 -3.56
N ILE A 2 9.18 -2.54 -2.67
CA ILE A 2 9.25 -1.47 -1.67
C ILE A 2 10.46 -0.60 -1.99
N ALA A 3 10.36 0.69 -1.72
CA ALA A 3 11.47 1.63 -1.76
C ALA A 3 11.77 2.05 -0.32
N ILE A 4 12.79 1.43 0.27
CA ILE A 4 13.12 1.65 1.69
C ILE A 4 13.48 3.11 1.93
N THR A 5 14.29 3.76 1.09
CA THR A 5 14.68 5.16 1.30
C THR A 5 13.50 6.13 1.28
N ASP A 6 12.46 5.79 0.52
CA ASP A 6 11.32 6.67 0.27
C ASP A 6 10.13 6.32 1.18
N ALA A 7 10.24 5.34 2.07
CA ALA A 7 9.15 4.81 2.89
C ALA A 7 7.93 4.35 2.07
N SER A 8 8.15 3.85 0.86
CA SER A 8 7.08 3.63 -0.12
C SER A 8 6.83 2.15 -0.42
N LEU A 9 5.56 1.74 -0.41
CA LEU A 9 5.12 0.56 -1.14
C LEU A 9 4.89 0.97 -2.60
N PHE A 10 5.93 0.82 -3.41
CA PHE A 10 5.92 1.30 -4.79
C PHE A 10 4.98 0.50 -5.70
N ALA A 11 4.99 -0.84 -5.58
CA ALA A 11 4.14 -1.68 -6.43
C ALA A 11 3.87 -3.06 -5.82
N ALA A 12 2.64 -3.55 -5.91
CA ALA A 12 2.26 -4.92 -5.54
C ALA A 12 1.30 -5.49 -6.57
N PHE A 13 1.62 -6.67 -7.11
CA PHE A 13 0.82 -7.32 -8.14
C PHE A 13 0.55 -8.78 -7.77
N VAL A 14 -0.67 -9.23 -8.06
CA VAL A 14 -1.06 -10.64 -7.98
C VAL A 14 -1.61 -11.04 -9.34
N LEU A 15 -1.10 -12.13 -9.89
CA LEU A 15 -1.60 -12.68 -11.16
C LEU A 15 -3.11 -12.94 -11.08
N PRO A 16 -3.90 -12.66 -12.13
CA PRO A 16 -5.36 -12.87 -12.11
C PRO A 16 -5.78 -14.26 -11.63
N SER A 17 -5.08 -15.32 -12.08
CA SER A 17 -5.32 -16.72 -11.68
C SER A 17 -5.05 -17.04 -10.20
N HIS A 18 -4.49 -16.09 -9.45
CA HIS A 18 -4.11 -16.20 -8.05
C HIS A 18 -4.84 -15.18 -7.16
N GLN A 19 -5.76 -14.39 -7.71
CA GLN A 19 -6.63 -13.50 -6.93
C GLN A 19 -7.60 -14.30 -6.05
N GLY A 20 -8.11 -13.67 -4.99
CA GLY A 20 -9.04 -14.30 -4.04
C GLY A 20 -8.40 -15.28 -3.04
N LYS A 21 -7.10 -15.53 -3.12
CA LYS A 21 -6.36 -16.48 -2.24
C LYS A 21 -5.63 -15.81 -1.06
N GLY A 22 -5.89 -14.52 -0.80
CA GLY A 22 -5.24 -13.76 0.28
C GLY A 22 -3.77 -13.35 0.01
N LEU A 23 -3.22 -13.63 -1.17
CA LEU A 23 -1.81 -13.32 -1.49
C LEU A 23 -1.51 -11.82 -1.49
N GLY A 24 -2.43 -10.99 -1.97
CA GLY A 24 -2.27 -9.53 -1.94
C GLY A 24 -2.11 -9.01 -0.52
N THR A 25 -2.95 -9.47 0.40
CA THR A 25 -2.86 -9.12 1.83
C THR A 25 -1.52 -9.54 2.42
N ARG A 26 -1.05 -10.77 2.16
CA ARG A 26 0.25 -11.24 2.65
C ARG A 26 1.41 -10.41 2.12
N LEU A 27 1.40 -10.06 0.83
CA LEU A 27 2.42 -9.21 0.22
C LEU A 27 2.48 -7.81 0.87
N VAL A 28 1.30 -7.21 1.12
CA VAL A 28 1.24 -5.89 1.77
C VAL A 28 1.72 -5.95 3.21
N LEU A 29 1.30 -6.96 4.00
CA LEU A 29 1.74 -7.08 5.40
C LEU A 29 3.25 -7.30 5.52
N GLU A 30 3.85 -8.09 4.63
CA GLU A 30 5.31 -8.26 4.60
C GLU A 30 6.03 -6.95 4.22
N ALA A 31 5.50 -6.21 3.25
CA ALA A 31 6.02 -4.90 2.87
C ALA A 31 5.90 -3.87 4.00
N GLU A 32 4.75 -3.82 4.68
CA GLU A 32 4.54 -2.99 5.86
C GLU A 32 5.54 -3.34 6.95
N SER A 33 5.70 -4.63 7.27
CA SER A 33 6.66 -5.12 8.26
C SER A 33 8.07 -4.62 7.97
N GLU A 34 8.57 -4.78 6.73
CA GLU A 34 9.91 -4.33 6.37
C GLU A 34 10.04 -2.80 6.39
N LEU A 35 9.10 -2.07 5.79
CA LEU A 35 9.16 -0.60 5.77
C LEU A 35 9.07 0.01 7.17
N PHE A 36 8.24 -0.56 8.05
CA PHE A 36 8.13 -0.16 9.45
C PHE A 36 9.33 -0.58 10.31
N ARG A 37 10.36 -1.26 9.79
CA ARG A 37 11.63 -1.35 10.52
C ARG A 37 12.39 -0.03 10.46
N HIS A 38 12.22 0.74 9.39
CA HIS A 38 13.00 1.93 9.08
C HIS A 38 12.22 3.23 9.27
N HIS A 39 10.90 3.20 9.07
CA HIS A 39 10.06 4.41 9.08
C HIS A 39 8.92 4.33 10.08
N SER A 40 8.49 5.48 10.60
CA SER A 40 7.32 5.61 11.49
C SER A 40 6.01 5.81 10.70
N GLU A 41 6.10 6.28 9.46
CA GLU A 41 4.99 6.39 8.51
C GLU A 41 5.46 5.91 7.14
N ILE A 42 4.57 5.24 6.42
CA ILE A 42 4.80 4.74 5.07
C ILE A 42 3.68 5.23 4.14
N TRP A 43 3.94 5.25 2.84
CA TRP A 43 2.97 5.74 1.86
C TRP A 43 2.92 4.89 0.59
N LEU A 44 1.82 5.01 -0.14
CA LEU A 44 1.66 4.49 -1.50
C LEU A 44 0.79 5.44 -2.32
N GLU A 45 0.90 5.34 -3.63
CA GLU A 45 -0.01 6.00 -4.57
C GLU A 45 -0.76 4.95 -5.37
N THR A 46 -2.02 5.25 -5.68
CA THR A 46 -2.88 4.38 -6.48
C THR A 46 -3.99 5.18 -7.13
N ASP A 47 -4.47 4.73 -8.29
CA ASP A 47 -5.65 5.34 -8.93
C ASP A 47 -6.87 5.27 -7.97
N LYS A 48 -7.52 6.42 -7.77
CA LYS A 48 -8.60 6.60 -6.80
C LYS A 48 -9.82 5.71 -7.04
N ASP A 49 -10.09 5.36 -8.31
CA ASP A 49 -11.26 4.58 -8.72
C ASP A 49 -10.90 3.10 -8.92
N SER A 50 -9.66 2.72 -8.60
CA SER A 50 -9.21 1.34 -8.73
C SER A 50 -9.68 0.45 -7.59
N ARG A 51 -9.79 -0.86 -7.87
CA ARG A 51 -9.98 -1.90 -6.85
C ARG A 51 -8.85 -1.91 -5.80
N ALA A 52 -7.68 -1.37 -6.13
CA ALA A 52 -6.54 -1.31 -5.24
C ALA A 52 -6.74 -0.25 -4.15
N ALA A 53 -7.33 0.91 -4.46
CA ALA A 53 -7.67 1.94 -3.47
C ALA A 53 -8.50 1.37 -2.31
N ASP A 54 -9.61 0.71 -2.63
CA ASP A 54 -10.45 0.07 -1.61
C ASP A 54 -9.74 -1.07 -0.87
N PHE A 55 -8.87 -1.81 -1.58
CA PHE A 55 -8.08 -2.87 -0.98
C PHE A 55 -7.11 -2.32 0.07
N TYR A 56 -6.36 -1.26 -0.23
CA TYR A 56 -5.46 -0.63 0.74
C TYR A 56 -6.21 0.01 1.90
N LYS A 57 -7.34 0.68 1.64
CA LYS A 57 -8.21 1.23 2.70
C LYS A 57 -8.68 0.16 3.69
N ARG A 58 -9.09 -1.01 3.21
CA ARG A 58 -9.46 -2.15 4.08
C ARG A 58 -8.29 -2.70 4.90
N LEU A 59 -7.05 -2.50 4.47
CA LEU A 59 -5.84 -2.86 5.22
C LEU A 59 -5.37 -1.76 6.19
N GLY A 60 -6.16 -0.70 6.36
CA GLY A 60 -5.86 0.37 7.31
C GLY A 60 -4.97 1.48 6.77
N TRP A 61 -4.77 1.55 5.45
CA TRP A 61 -4.17 2.73 4.81
C TRP A 61 -5.21 3.86 4.74
N SER A 62 -4.82 5.06 5.11
CA SER A 62 -5.73 6.20 5.30
C SER A 62 -5.10 7.52 4.84
N ASN A 63 -5.56 8.65 5.40
CA ASN A 63 -5.03 9.98 5.14
C ASN A 63 -4.96 10.33 3.65
N GLU A 64 -6.03 10.02 2.92
CA GLU A 64 -6.13 10.25 1.49
C GLU A 64 -5.81 11.70 1.12
N ARG A 65 -4.89 11.87 0.17
CA ARG A 65 -4.52 13.14 -0.46
C ARG A 65 -4.48 12.97 -1.96
N GLN A 66 -4.93 13.99 -2.69
CA GLN A 66 -4.80 14.02 -4.15
C GLN A 66 -3.32 13.94 -4.54
N ALA A 67 -2.99 13.02 -5.43
CA ALA A 67 -1.68 12.92 -6.09
C ALA A 67 -1.83 13.32 -7.57
N LYS A 68 -0.88 12.90 -8.42
CA LYS A 68 -0.87 13.30 -9.83
C LYS A 68 -2.05 12.66 -10.59
N GLY A 69 -2.80 13.47 -11.33
CA GLY A 69 -3.88 12.98 -12.19
C GLY A 69 -5.03 12.34 -11.39
N SER A 70 -5.37 11.10 -11.67
CA SER A 70 -6.41 10.33 -10.95
C SER A 70 -5.89 9.61 -9.71
N GLU A 71 -4.60 9.70 -9.41
CA GLU A 71 -4.02 9.00 -8.27
C GLU A 71 -4.29 9.72 -6.95
N ILE A 72 -4.39 8.91 -5.90
CA ILE A 72 -4.41 9.35 -4.51
C ILE A 72 -3.19 8.77 -3.80
N ARG A 73 -2.66 9.53 -2.85
CA ARG A 73 -1.71 9.05 -1.86
C ARG A 73 -2.46 8.60 -0.62
N LEU A 74 -2.11 7.42 -0.11
CA LEU A 74 -2.53 6.92 1.19
C LEU A 74 -1.30 6.76 2.08
N THR A 75 -1.46 7.02 3.39
CA THR A 75 -0.42 6.77 4.40
C THR A 75 -0.89 5.81 5.47
N LYS A 76 0.06 5.19 6.16
CA LYS A 76 -0.17 4.35 7.34
C LYS A 76 0.96 4.57 8.34
N THR A 77 0.59 4.77 9.59
CA THR A 77 1.57 4.94 10.69
C THR A 77 1.88 3.59 11.33
N ARG A 78 3.10 3.47 11.85
CA ARG A 78 3.55 2.29 12.58
C ARG A 78 2.61 2.09 13.79
N PRO A 79 2.02 0.90 13.96
CA PRO A 79 1.28 0.58 15.18
C PRO A 79 2.20 0.72 16.41
N GLY A 80 1.67 1.33 17.47
CA GLY A 80 2.35 1.41 18.77
C GLY A 80 2.33 0.09 19.54
#